data_AF-A0A0P6WTG8-F1
#
_entry.id   AF-A0A0P6WTG8-F1
#
_cell.length_a   1.000
_cell.length_b   1.000
_cell.length_c   1.000
_cell.angle_alpha   90.00
_cell.angle_beta   90.00
_cell.angle_gamma   90.00
#
_symmetry.space_group_name_H-M   'P 1'
#
loop_
_entity.id
_entity.type
_entity.pdbx_description
1 polymer ?
#
loop_
_entity_poly.entity_id
_entity_poly.type
_entity_poly.pdbx_seq_one_letter_code
_entity_poly.pdbx_strand_id
1 'polypeptide(L)'
;MLDYATYVELFNTGDDEEVIRRFYAEDCVMLSASGARHGKQGLREFLAWAHDGVREIIRPQAVLSDDRLLFAEVDMDFHATKHRPDFPFGAMHPGDLLTVKFLASYRFNDQGRIVELKTMVWPPEQGVSKLPRLGPHASQLAAFRAYGAAFSNADFERWPTFYTDDVVFTLHSFGTFEGKQAIIDFYRPVFADIREEVTFESIEASDHHIRATATSRFTALRDAPHCPLGPMRKGDVLLAPVIADYTLRDGLICRIEVTRNGERSFIPATA
;
A
#
# COMPACT_ATOMS: atom_id res chain seq x y z
N MET A 1 27.29 -16.15 -12.36
CA MET A 1 27.05 -15.26 -11.21
C MET A 1 25.61 -14.78 -11.24
N LEU A 2 24.92 -14.74 -10.09
CA LEU A 2 23.56 -14.19 -10.00
C LEU A 2 23.61 -12.70 -10.31
N ASP A 3 22.77 -12.24 -11.25
CA ASP A 3 22.48 -10.82 -11.37
C ASP A 3 21.49 -10.42 -10.26
N TYR A 4 22.04 -9.90 -9.16
CA TYR A 4 21.25 -9.56 -7.98
C TYR A 4 20.30 -8.37 -8.23
N ALA A 5 20.67 -7.43 -9.12
CA ALA A 5 19.79 -6.33 -9.48
C ALA A 5 18.54 -6.87 -10.20
N THR A 6 18.73 -7.74 -11.19
CA THR A 6 17.61 -8.38 -11.89
C THR A 6 16.79 -9.29 -10.96
N TYR A 7 17.42 -9.96 -9.98
CA TYR A 7 16.70 -10.71 -8.95
C TYR A 7 15.78 -9.81 -8.13
N VAL A 8 16.30 -8.68 -7.65
CA VAL A 8 15.54 -7.70 -6.84
C VAL A 8 14.42 -7.07 -7.66
N GLU A 9 14.68 -6.69 -8.91
CA GLU A 9 13.67 -6.12 -9.81
C GLU A 9 12.50 -7.09 -10.00
N LEU A 10 12.79 -8.35 -10.32
CA LEU A 10 11.75 -9.36 -10.48
C LEU A 10 11.05 -9.67 -9.16
N PHE A 11 11.80 -9.81 -8.06
CA PHE A 11 11.21 -10.03 -6.74
C PHE A 11 10.21 -8.93 -6.41
N ASN A 12 10.55 -7.68 -6.71
CA ASN A 12 9.73 -6.50 -6.42
C ASN A 12 8.48 -6.40 -7.31
N THR A 13 8.35 -7.16 -8.42
CA THR A 13 7.09 -7.25 -9.17
C THR A 13 6.03 -8.11 -8.46
N GLY A 14 6.46 -9.07 -7.65
CA GLY A 14 5.60 -10.01 -6.93
C GLY A 14 5.31 -11.30 -7.69
N ASP A 15 6.03 -11.56 -8.77
CA ASP A 15 5.97 -12.83 -9.50
C ASP A 15 6.87 -13.88 -8.82
N ASP A 16 6.38 -14.40 -7.69
CA ASP A 16 7.11 -15.40 -6.89
C ASP A 16 7.47 -16.65 -7.71
N GLU A 17 6.58 -17.09 -8.60
CA GLU A 17 6.82 -18.27 -9.42
C GLU A 17 7.98 -18.04 -10.40
N GLU A 18 8.01 -16.89 -11.08
CA GLU A 18 9.09 -16.55 -11.99
C GLU A 18 10.41 -16.36 -11.23
N VAL A 19 10.40 -15.78 -10.03
CA VAL A 19 11.57 -15.70 -9.16
C VAL A 19 12.12 -17.08 -8.83
N ILE A 20 11.26 -17.97 -8.34
CA ILE A 20 11.63 -19.34 -7.97
C ILE A 20 12.15 -20.11 -9.18
N ARG A 21 11.44 -20.04 -10.30
CA ARG A 21 11.80 -20.73 -11.55
C ARG A 21 13.13 -20.23 -12.11
N ARG A 22 13.39 -18.92 -12.06
CA ARG A 22 14.55 -18.28 -12.69
C ARG A 22 15.81 -18.30 -11.84
N PHE A 23 15.70 -18.26 -10.52
CA PHE A 23 16.88 -18.03 -9.66
C PHE A 23 17.21 -19.18 -8.72
N TYR A 24 16.25 -20.03 -8.35
CA TYR A 24 16.49 -21.12 -7.40
C TYR A 24 16.78 -22.45 -8.10
N ALA A 25 17.66 -23.25 -7.49
CA ALA A 25 17.88 -24.65 -7.84
C ALA A 25 16.70 -25.52 -7.37
N GLU A 26 16.56 -26.74 -7.91
CA GLU A 26 15.48 -27.65 -7.51
C GLU A 26 15.59 -28.10 -6.05
N ASP A 27 16.82 -28.31 -5.59
CA ASP A 27 17.19 -28.80 -4.25
C ASP A 27 17.58 -27.66 -3.29
N CYS A 28 17.17 -26.42 -3.59
CA CYS A 28 17.51 -25.27 -2.76
C CYS A 28 16.99 -25.40 -1.31
N VAL A 29 17.64 -24.72 -0.37
CA VAL A 29 17.14 -24.60 1.00
C VAL A 29 17.05 -23.13 1.42
N MET A 30 15.92 -22.74 2.01
CA MET A 30 15.77 -21.46 2.70
C MET A 30 15.86 -21.68 4.21
N LEU A 31 16.75 -20.96 4.87
CA LEU A 31 16.98 -20.98 6.32
C LEU A 31 16.60 -19.63 6.90
N SER A 32 15.67 -19.61 7.84
CA SER A 32 15.23 -18.42 8.55
C SER A 32 15.07 -18.71 10.04
N ALA A 33 14.73 -17.68 10.83
CA ALA A 33 14.38 -17.86 12.24
C ALA A 33 13.19 -18.81 12.45
N SER A 34 12.31 -18.98 11.44
CA SER A 34 11.15 -19.88 11.48
C SER A 34 11.44 -21.31 10.99
N GLY A 35 12.72 -21.66 10.82
CA GLY A 35 13.18 -22.97 10.39
C GLY A 35 13.57 -23.05 8.91
N ALA A 36 13.70 -24.29 8.43
CA ALA A 36 14.13 -24.61 7.08
C ALA A 36 12.95 -24.87 6.13
N ARG A 37 13.11 -24.51 4.85
CA ARG A 37 12.21 -24.87 3.75
C ARG A 37 13.04 -25.50 2.64
N HIS A 38 12.64 -26.68 2.18
CA HIS A 38 13.44 -27.48 1.25
C HIS A 38 12.77 -27.55 -0.12
N GLY A 39 13.61 -27.39 -1.14
CA GLY A 39 13.24 -27.34 -2.55
C GLY A 39 12.34 -26.17 -2.92
N LYS A 40 12.02 -26.09 -4.21
CA LYS A 40 11.12 -25.05 -4.73
C LYS A 40 9.73 -25.12 -4.12
N GLN A 41 9.23 -26.32 -3.81
CA GLN A 41 7.90 -26.48 -3.21
C GLN A 41 7.82 -25.85 -1.82
N GLY A 42 8.81 -26.11 -0.95
CA GLY A 42 8.84 -25.50 0.38
C GLY A 42 8.98 -23.98 0.34
N LEU A 43 9.68 -23.45 -0.66
CA LEU A 43 9.78 -22.01 -0.89
C LEU A 43 8.45 -21.40 -1.36
N ARG A 44 7.74 -22.04 -2.30
CA ARG A 44 6.41 -21.61 -2.75
C ARG A 44 5.40 -21.54 -1.61
N GLU A 45 5.34 -22.59 -0.78
CA GLU A 45 4.43 -22.63 0.36
C GLU A 45 4.72 -21.52 1.37
N PHE A 46 6.01 -21.25 1.63
CA PHE A 46 6.42 -20.16 2.50
C PHE A 46 6.05 -18.79 1.92
N LEU A 47 6.38 -18.50 0.66
CA LEU A 47 6.08 -17.21 0.05
C LEU A 47 4.57 -16.99 -0.09
N ALA A 48 3.80 -18.03 -0.45
CA ALA A 48 2.34 -17.93 -0.49
C ALA A 48 1.73 -17.53 0.86
N TRP A 49 2.24 -18.09 1.96
CA TRP A 49 1.82 -17.70 3.31
C TRP A 49 2.33 -16.32 3.73
N ALA A 50 3.59 -16.01 3.45
CA ALA A 50 4.21 -14.73 3.81
C ALA A 50 3.50 -13.58 3.08
N HIS A 51 3.28 -13.74 1.78
CA HIS A 51 2.70 -12.75 0.89
C HIS A 51 1.16 -12.71 0.88
N ASP A 52 0.49 -13.54 1.68
CA ASP A 52 -0.97 -13.54 1.74
C ASP A 52 -1.51 -12.22 2.33
N GLY A 53 -1.80 -11.25 1.48
CA GLY A 53 -2.25 -9.92 1.88
C GLY A 53 -1.16 -9.06 2.55
N VAL A 54 0.10 -9.41 2.33
CA VAL A 54 1.27 -8.57 2.61
C VAL A 54 2.16 -8.61 1.40
N ARG A 55 2.68 -7.46 1.00
CA ARG A 55 3.66 -7.40 -0.08
C ARG A 55 5.01 -7.03 0.51
N GLU A 56 6.00 -7.83 0.15
CA GLU A 56 7.39 -7.69 0.53
C GLU A 56 8.16 -7.02 -0.62
N ILE A 57 8.92 -5.96 -0.31
CA ILE A 57 9.72 -5.22 -1.29
C ILE A 57 11.15 -5.08 -0.77
N ILE A 58 12.12 -5.50 -1.57
CA ILE A 58 13.55 -5.46 -1.23
C ILE A 58 14.14 -4.11 -1.62
N ARG A 59 14.78 -3.44 -0.67
CA ARG A 59 15.69 -2.30 -0.90
C ARG A 59 17.12 -2.63 -0.45
N PRO A 60 18.00 -3.02 -1.38
CA PRO A 60 19.40 -3.32 -1.05
C PRO A 60 20.11 -2.11 -0.45
N GLN A 61 20.81 -2.30 0.67
CA GLN A 61 21.63 -1.27 1.33
C GLN A 61 23.11 -1.49 1.04
N ALA A 62 23.56 -2.74 1.13
CA ALA A 62 24.92 -3.14 0.79
C ALA A 62 24.90 -4.56 0.20
N VAL A 63 25.67 -4.77 -0.86
CA VAL A 63 25.79 -6.07 -1.52
C VAL A 63 27.26 -6.39 -1.72
N LEU A 64 27.68 -7.57 -1.29
CA LEU A 64 29.01 -8.13 -1.50
C LEU A 64 28.86 -9.51 -2.12
N SER A 65 29.55 -9.79 -3.22
CA SER A 65 29.43 -11.06 -3.92
C SER A 65 30.74 -11.56 -4.50
N ASP A 66 30.89 -12.87 -4.54
CA ASP A 66 31.81 -13.60 -5.40
C ASP A 66 31.04 -14.64 -6.25
N ASP A 67 31.76 -15.55 -6.90
CA ASP A 67 31.16 -16.56 -7.79
C ASP A 67 30.26 -17.58 -7.09
N ARG A 68 30.41 -17.77 -5.76
CA ARG A 68 29.73 -18.83 -4.98
C ARG A 68 28.86 -18.29 -3.86
N LEU A 69 29.08 -17.07 -3.41
CA LEU A 69 28.45 -16.49 -2.23
C LEU A 69 28.11 -15.03 -2.47
N LEU A 70 26.91 -14.63 -2.05
CA LEU A 70 26.49 -13.24 -1.99
C LEU A 70 25.95 -12.94 -0.59
N PHE A 71 26.37 -11.82 -0.02
CA PHE A 71 25.76 -11.21 1.15
C PHE A 71 25.05 -9.93 0.72
N ALA A 72 23.80 -9.78 1.17
CA ALA A 72 23.03 -8.55 1.01
C ALA A 72 22.51 -8.11 2.37
N GLU A 73 22.88 -6.90 2.77
CA GLU A 73 22.08 -6.15 3.74
C GLU A 73 20.92 -5.50 2.98
N VAL A 74 19.69 -5.78 3.38
CA VAL A 74 18.50 -5.23 2.75
C VAL A 74 17.58 -4.64 3.80
N ASP A 75 16.99 -3.51 3.48
CA ASP A 75 15.80 -3.03 4.17
C ASP A 75 14.60 -3.60 3.42
N MET A 76 13.83 -4.42 4.12
CA MET A 76 12.67 -5.10 3.55
C MET A 76 11.41 -4.37 3.99
N ASP A 77 10.68 -3.81 3.02
CA ASP A 77 9.42 -3.13 3.31
C ASP A 77 8.26 -4.12 3.17
N PHE A 78 7.47 -4.22 4.22
CA PHE A 78 6.22 -4.96 4.24
C PHE A 78 5.07 -3.96 4.22
N HIS A 79 4.16 -4.12 3.27
CA HIS A 79 2.89 -3.41 3.29
C HIS A 79 1.71 -4.36 3.28
N ALA A 80 0.80 -4.18 4.22
CA ALA A 80 -0.38 -5.01 4.30
C ALA A 80 -1.48 -4.51 3.36
N THR A 81 -2.12 -5.41 2.62
CA THR A 81 -3.33 -5.13 1.83
C THR A 81 -4.59 -5.67 2.50
N LYS A 82 -4.44 -6.54 3.50
CA LYS A 82 -5.50 -7.00 4.40
C LYS A 82 -4.99 -7.05 5.84
N HIS A 83 -5.90 -7.20 6.80
CA HIS A 83 -5.51 -7.36 8.20
C HIS A 83 -4.79 -8.71 8.42
N ARG A 84 -3.61 -8.65 9.06
CA ARG A 84 -2.75 -9.78 9.42
C ARG A 84 -2.38 -9.68 10.91
N PRO A 85 -3.21 -10.22 11.81
CA PRO A 85 -2.97 -10.11 13.26
C PRO A 85 -1.71 -10.85 13.71
N ASP A 86 -1.41 -11.98 13.08
CA ASP A 86 -0.29 -12.86 13.45
C ASP A 86 0.91 -12.75 12.48
N PHE A 87 1.10 -11.56 11.88
CA PHE A 87 2.27 -11.35 11.03
C PHE A 87 3.56 -11.42 11.86
N PRO A 88 4.66 -12.04 11.38
CA PRO A 88 5.85 -12.32 12.19
C PRO A 88 6.51 -11.10 12.85
N PHE A 89 6.24 -9.92 12.31
CA PHE A 89 6.82 -8.65 12.74
C PHE A 89 5.81 -7.76 13.50
N GLY A 90 4.66 -8.31 13.90
CA GLY A 90 3.60 -7.60 14.60
C GLY A 90 2.34 -7.44 13.74
N ALA A 91 1.19 -7.24 14.39
CA ALA A 91 -0.09 -7.09 13.70
C ALA A 91 -0.05 -5.95 12.68
N MET A 92 -0.56 -6.20 11.47
CA MET A 92 -0.63 -5.21 10.39
C MET A 92 -2.04 -5.08 9.85
N HIS A 93 -2.47 -3.85 9.61
CA HIS A 93 -3.73 -3.51 8.97
C HIS A 93 -3.51 -2.98 7.53
N PRO A 94 -4.51 -2.99 6.63
CA PRO A 94 -4.36 -2.56 5.23
C PRO A 94 -3.76 -1.14 5.08
N GLY A 95 -2.59 -0.97 4.48
CA GLY A 95 -1.91 0.34 4.36
C GLY A 95 -0.91 0.66 5.46
N ASP A 96 -0.75 -0.25 6.43
CA ASP A 96 0.40 -0.19 7.33
C ASP A 96 1.66 -0.54 6.55
N LEU A 97 2.73 0.17 6.88
CA LEU A 97 4.07 -0.02 6.34
C LEU A 97 4.99 -0.34 7.51
N LEU A 98 5.79 -1.39 7.35
CA LEU A 98 6.81 -1.79 8.32
C LEU A 98 8.09 -2.12 7.57
N THR A 99 9.22 -1.62 8.03
CA THR A 99 10.52 -1.96 7.46
C THR A 99 11.31 -2.80 8.44
N VAL A 100 11.84 -3.91 7.97
CA VAL A 100 12.69 -4.81 8.77
C VAL A 100 14.04 -4.92 8.08
N LYS A 101 15.12 -4.81 8.86
CA LYS A 101 16.47 -5.05 8.33
C LYS A 101 16.71 -6.54 8.23
N PHE A 102 17.22 -6.97 7.09
CA PHE A 102 17.67 -8.33 6.83
C PHE A 102 19.15 -8.33 6.49
N LEU A 103 19.85 -9.37 6.95
CA LEU A 103 21.09 -9.82 6.35
C LEU A 103 20.82 -11.17 5.69
N ALA A 104 20.90 -11.20 4.36
CA ALA A 104 20.68 -12.37 3.55
C ALA A 104 22.01 -12.88 2.98
N SER A 105 22.28 -14.18 3.12
CA SER A 105 23.38 -14.86 2.43
C SER A 105 22.84 -15.86 1.42
N TYR A 106 23.33 -15.79 0.19
CA TYR A 106 22.94 -16.66 -0.91
C TYR A 106 24.15 -17.48 -1.34
N ARG A 107 24.02 -18.81 -1.37
CA ARG A 107 25.01 -19.69 -1.99
C ARG A 107 24.53 -20.13 -3.36
N PHE A 108 25.46 -20.21 -4.30
CA PHE A 108 25.18 -20.59 -5.68
C PHE A 108 25.82 -21.93 -6.06
N ASN A 109 25.20 -22.64 -6.99
CA ASN A 109 25.83 -23.74 -7.72
C ASN A 109 26.57 -23.23 -8.97
N ASP A 110 27.23 -24.14 -9.71
CA ASP A 110 27.99 -23.80 -10.91
C ASP A 110 27.13 -23.23 -12.05
N GLN A 111 25.81 -23.42 -12.00
CA GLN A 111 24.85 -22.82 -12.95
C GLN A 111 24.39 -21.41 -12.51
N GLY A 112 24.93 -20.89 -11.40
CA GLY A 112 24.55 -19.60 -10.83
C GLY A 112 23.17 -19.59 -10.16
N ARG A 113 22.61 -20.77 -9.83
CA ARG A 113 21.32 -20.91 -9.14
C ARG A 113 21.51 -20.93 -7.64
N ILE A 114 20.58 -20.31 -6.92
CA ILE A 114 20.55 -20.28 -5.46
C ILE A 114 20.28 -21.70 -4.94
N VAL A 115 21.24 -22.25 -4.20
CA VAL A 115 21.10 -23.54 -3.49
C VAL A 115 20.87 -23.35 -1.99
N GLU A 116 21.30 -22.23 -1.42
CA GLU A 116 20.97 -21.86 -0.04
C GLU A 116 20.66 -20.37 0.02
N LEU A 117 19.52 -20.01 0.60
CA LEU A 117 19.22 -18.68 1.12
C LEU A 117 19.16 -18.76 2.62
N LYS A 118 20.01 -18.03 3.34
CA LYS A 118 19.93 -17.89 4.79
C LYS A 118 19.68 -16.43 5.15
N THR A 119 18.71 -16.21 6.03
CA THR A 119 18.29 -14.87 6.45
C THR A 119 18.41 -14.70 7.96
N MET A 120 18.86 -13.53 8.37
CA MET A 120 18.78 -13.03 9.74
C MET A 120 18.07 -11.69 9.70
N VAL A 121 17.29 -11.40 10.74
CA VAL A 121 16.48 -10.18 10.84
C VAL A 121 16.75 -9.47 12.16
N TRP A 122 16.62 -8.15 12.13
CA TRP A 122 16.53 -7.34 13.35
C TRP A 122 15.06 -7.14 13.74
N PRO A 123 14.78 -6.73 15.00
CA PRO A 123 13.49 -6.19 15.37
C PRO A 123 12.96 -5.17 14.36
N PRO A 124 11.63 -5.11 14.16
CA PRO A 124 11.05 -4.18 13.20
C PRO A 124 11.45 -2.74 13.49
N GLU A 125 11.63 -1.95 12.44
CA GLU A 125 12.00 -0.53 12.49
C GLU A 125 13.41 -0.24 13.06
N GLN A 126 14.18 -1.25 13.46
CA GLN A 126 15.51 -1.07 14.05
C GLN A 126 16.61 -0.99 12.98
N GLY A 127 17.33 0.13 12.96
CA GLY A 127 18.52 0.33 12.11
C GLY A 127 18.24 0.45 10.62
N VAL A 128 16.98 0.54 10.22
CA VAL A 128 16.54 0.62 8.81
C VAL A 128 16.57 2.06 8.30
N SER A 129 16.75 2.21 6.98
CA SER A 129 16.34 3.42 6.27
C SER A 129 14.82 3.46 6.13
N LYS A 130 14.23 4.64 6.30
CA LYS A 130 12.77 4.81 6.26
C LYS A 130 12.32 5.37 4.93
N LEU A 131 11.37 4.69 4.31
CA LEU A 131 10.52 5.31 3.30
C LEU A 131 9.46 6.16 4.02
N PRO A 132 9.21 7.39 3.55
CA PRO A 132 8.02 8.12 3.94
C PRO A 132 6.76 7.29 3.63
N ARG A 133 5.66 7.53 4.32
CA ARG A 133 4.44 6.71 4.18
C ARG A 133 3.83 6.79 2.78
N LEU A 134 3.87 7.97 2.17
CA LEU A 134 3.35 8.25 0.83
C LEU A 134 4.47 8.79 -0.08
N GLY A 135 4.32 8.57 -1.39
CA GLY A 135 5.33 8.84 -2.41
C GLY A 135 5.20 7.90 -3.62
N PRO A 136 6.19 7.87 -4.53
CA PRO A 136 6.11 7.16 -5.80
C PRO A 136 6.42 5.66 -5.71
N HIS A 137 7.02 5.19 -4.62
CA HIS A 137 7.41 3.80 -4.47
C HIS A 137 6.18 2.87 -4.38
N ALA A 138 6.28 1.63 -4.86
CA ALA A 138 5.16 0.69 -4.90
C ALA A 138 4.46 0.52 -3.53
N SER A 139 5.23 0.43 -2.44
CA SER A 139 4.67 0.35 -1.08
C SER A 139 3.93 1.63 -0.65
N GLN A 140 4.38 2.79 -1.11
CA GLN A 140 3.75 4.08 -0.81
C GLN A 140 2.45 4.27 -1.60
N LEU A 141 2.42 3.83 -2.86
CA LEU A 141 1.21 3.79 -3.68
C LEU A 141 0.16 2.83 -3.10
N ALA A 142 0.60 1.68 -2.58
CA ALA A 142 -0.30 0.75 -1.87
C ALA A 142 -0.87 1.39 -0.60
N ALA A 143 -0.05 2.12 0.17
CA ALA A 143 -0.51 2.87 1.33
C ALA A 143 -1.55 3.96 0.94
N PHE A 144 -1.33 4.66 -0.18
CA PHE A 144 -2.31 5.64 -0.69
C PHE A 144 -3.65 5.00 -1.08
N ARG A 145 -3.64 3.82 -1.71
CA ARG A 145 -4.88 3.07 -2.00
C ARG A 145 -5.61 2.66 -0.72
N ALA A 146 -4.86 2.25 0.31
CA ALA A 146 -5.43 1.91 1.61
C ALA A 146 -6.03 3.13 2.33
N TYR A 147 -5.46 4.32 2.15
CA TYR A 147 -6.09 5.57 2.58
C TYR A 147 -7.49 5.75 1.94
N GLY A 148 -7.60 5.59 0.62
CA GLY A 148 -8.90 5.69 -0.07
C GLY A 148 -9.91 4.64 0.38
N ALA A 149 -9.44 3.42 0.68
CA ALA A 149 -10.28 2.37 1.25
C ALA A 149 -10.76 2.70 2.67
N ALA A 150 -9.86 3.20 3.55
CA ALA A 150 -10.21 3.64 4.90
C ALA A 150 -11.22 4.80 4.87
N PHE A 151 -11.03 5.76 3.96
CA PHE A 151 -11.96 6.85 3.72
C PHE A 151 -13.34 6.32 3.29
N SER A 152 -13.39 5.44 2.29
CA SER A 152 -14.64 4.85 1.78
C SER A 152 -15.39 4.04 2.83
N ASN A 153 -14.66 3.41 3.77
CA ASN A 153 -15.23 2.68 4.89
C ASN A 153 -15.69 3.58 6.05
N ALA A 154 -15.52 4.90 5.96
CA ALA A 154 -15.77 5.85 7.04
C ALA A 154 -14.97 5.52 8.32
N ASP A 155 -13.74 5.04 8.14
CA ASP A 155 -12.82 4.72 9.23
C ASP A 155 -12.14 5.99 9.75
N PHE A 156 -12.86 6.72 10.60
CA PHE A 156 -12.42 8.01 11.18
C PHE A 156 -11.23 7.90 12.12
N GLU A 157 -10.77 6.70 12.46
CA GLU A 157 -9.52 6.53 13.20
C GLU A 157 -8.34 6.42 12.24
N ARG A 158 -8.55 5.83 11.07
CA ARG A 158 -7.46 5.38 10.21
C ARG A 158 -7.12 6.30 9.06
N TRP A 159 -8.10 6.78 8.29
CA TRP A 159 -7.78 7.70 7.18
C TRP A 159 -7.11 9.00 7.64
N PRO A 160 -7.40 9.58 8.83
CA PRO A 160 -6.71 10.80 9.27
C PRO A 160 -5.23 10.59 9.59
N THR A 161 -4.79 9.33 9.78
CA THR A 161 -3.37 9.03 10.05
C THR A 161 -2.47 9.27 8.83
N PHE A 162 -3.05 9.45 7.64
CA PHE A 162 -2.32 9.78 6.42
C PHE A 162 -2.08 11.29 6.25
N TYR A 163 -2.61 12.10 7.16
CA TYR A 163 -2.57 13.55 7.07
C TYR A 163 -1.52 14.13 8.03
N THR A 164 -0.98 15.30 7.69
CA THR A 164 -0.35 16.18 8.68
C THR A 164 -1.42 16.79 9.59
N ASP A 165 -1.06 17.23 10.79
CA ASP A 165 -2.04 17.76 11.76
C ASP A 165 -2.72 19.06 11.26
N ASP A 166 -2.00 19.83 10.44
CA ASP A 166 -2.37 21.10 9.82
C ASP A 166 -2.92 20.95 8.38
N VAL A 167 -3.34 19.75 7.97
CA VAL A 167 -3.82 19.49 6.61
C VAL A 167 -4.91 20.48 6.18
N VAL A 168 -4.85 20.95 4.94
CA VAL A 168 -5.86 21.84 4.36
C VAL A 168 -6.63 21.14 3.26
N PHE A 169 -7.93 20.99 3.42
CA PHE A 169 -8.81 20.41 2.41
C PHE A 169 -9.67 21.49 1.78
N THR A 170 -9.62 21.62 0.45
CA THR A 170 -10.45 22.58 -0.29
C THR A 170 -11.39 21.85 -1.24
N LEU A 171 -12.68 22.11 -1.05
CA LEU A 171 -13.76 21.68 -1.94
C LEU A 171 -14.39 22.91 -2.57
N HIS A 172 -14.38 22.98 -3.91
CA HIS A 172 -14.88 24.15 -4.64
C HIS A 172 -16.31 24.58 -4.24
N SER A 173 -17.18 23.63 -3.86
CA SER A 173 -18.57 23.91 -3.47
C SER A 173 -18.80 24.04 -1.96
N PHE A 174 -17.82 23.72 -1.12
CA PHE A 174 -18.01 23.65 0.35
C PHE A 174 -17.01 24.50 1.14
N GLY A 175 -16.00 25.08 0.48
CA GLY A 175 -14.99 25.92 1.11
C GLY A 175 -13.74 25.15 1.51
N THR A 176 -13.07 25.68 2.53
CA THR A 176 -11.76 25.18 3.01
C THR A 176 -11.89 24.71 4.46
N PHE A 177 -11.29 23.57 4.76
CA PHE A 177 -11.26 22.94 6.08
C PHE A 177 -9.81 22.81 6.53
N GLU A 178 -9.50 23.30 7.73
CA GLU A 178 -8.14 23.32 8.27
C GLU A 178 -8.00 22.34 9.44
N GLY A 179 -7.03 21.46 9.33
CA GLY A 179 -6.72 20.41 10.28
C GLY A 179 -7.57 19.14 10.14
N LYS A 180 -7.03 18.03 10.65
CA LYS A 180 -7.66 16.70 10.59
C LYS A 180 -9.10 16.72 11.11
N GLN A 181 -9.31 17.37 12.26
CA GLN A 181 -10.61 17.38 12.93
C GLN A 181 -11.69 18.08 12.11
N ALA A 182 -11.37 19.20 11.45
CA ALA A 182 -12.34 19.91 10.61
C ALA A 182 -12.81 19.04 9.44
N ILE A 183 -11.90 18.27 8.83
CA ILE A 183 -12.23 17.32 7.76
C ILE A 183 -13.09 16.17 8.30
N ILE A 184 -12.75 15.63 9.48
CA ILE A 184 -13.53 14.58 10.15
C ILE A 184 -14.95 15.08 10.45
N ASP A 185 -15.08 16.27 11.01
CA ASP A 185 -16.37 16.86 11.40
C ASP A 185 -17.26 17.17 10.19
N PHE A 186 -16.65 17.49 9.05
CA PHE A 186 -17.37 17.62 7.77
C PHE A 186 -17.90 16.26 7.28
N TYR A 187 -17.05 15.24 7.23
CA TYR A 187 -17.43 13.93 6.66
C TYR A 187 -18.29 13.06 7.59
N ARG A 188 -18.18 13.23 8.91
CA ARG A 188 -18.95 12.45 9.89
C ARG A 188 -20.47 12.48 9.67
N PRO A 189 -21.13 13.64 9.56
CA PRO A 189 -22.56 13.69 9.26
C PRO A 189 -22.86 13.22 7.82
N VAL A 190 -21.99 13.49 6.84
CA VAL A 190 -22.16 13.02 5.45
C VAL A 190 -22.24 11.49 5.41
N PHE A 191 -21.32 10.80 6.08
CA PHE A 191 -21.29 9.34 6.14
C PHE A 191 -22.43 8.71 6.94
N ALA A 192 -23.22 9.49 7.68
CA ALA A 192 -24.44 9.02 8.36
C ALA A 192 -25.65 8.92 7.42
N ASP A 193 -25.62 9.58 6.27
CA ASP A 193 -26.69 9.60 5.26
C ASP A 193 -26.28 8.93 3.95
N ILE A 194 -24.98 9.00 3.63
CA ILE A 194 -24.44 8.66 2.31
C ILE A 194 -23.21 7.78 2.51
N ARG A 195 -23.08 6.73 1.71
CA ARG A 195 -21.81 6.03 1.54
C ARG A 195 -21.09 6.61 0.33
N GLU A 196 -19.94 7.23 0.56
CA GLU A 196 -19.00 7.58 -0.52
C GLU A 196 -17.98 6.45 -0.69
N GLU A 197 -17.87 5.91 -1.89
CA GLU A 197 -16.84 4.95 -2.29
C GLU A 197 -15.97 5.58 -3.36
N VAL A 198 -14.66 5.66 -3.12
CA VAL A 198 -13.70 6.26 -4.05
C VAL A 198 -12.95 5.17 -4.79
N THR A 199 -13.06 5.16 -6.11
CA THR A 199 -12.29 4.26 -6.98
C THR A 199 -11.22 5.06 -7.71
N PHE A 200 -9.95 4.72 -7.52
CA PHE A 200 -8.83 5.37 -8.23
C PHE A 200 -8.57 4.68 -9.57
N GLU A 201 -8.84 5.35 -10.69
CA GLU A 201 -8.51 4.84 -12.03
C GLU A 201 -7.03 5.00 -12.36
N SER A 202 -6.42 6.13 -11.98
CA SER A 202 -4.99 6.38 -12.15
C SER A 202 -4.40 7.14 -10.97
N ILE A 203 -3.13 6.88 -10.68
CA ILE A 203 -2.37 7.56 -9.63
C ILE A 203 -1.00 7.93 -10.21
N GLU A 204 -0.69 9.21 -10.22
CA GLU A 204 0.63 9.75 -10.52
C GLU A 204 1.21 10.28 -9.21
N ALA A 205 2.43 9.87 -8.87
CA ALA A 205 3.04 10.22 -7.59
C ALA A 205 4.49 10.66 -7.73
N SER A 206 4.90 11.52 -6.81
CA SER A 206 6.25 11.96 -6.52
C SER A 206 6.41 12.09 -5.01
N ASP A 207 7.60 12.44 -4.54
CA ASP A 207 7.85 12.62 -3.10
C ASP A 207 7.07 13.80 -2.48
N HIS A 208 6.55 14.71 -3.32
CA HIS A 208 5.89 15.94 -2.89
C HIS A 208 4.43 16.06 -3.34
N HIS A 209 3.97 15.20 -4.24
CA HIS A 209 2.66 15.33 -4.85
C HIS A 209 2.09 13.99 -5.28
N ILE A 210 0.80 13.78 -5.07
CA ILE A 210 0.01 12.69 -5.66
C ILE A 210 -1.16 13.32 -6.42
N ARG A 211 -1.32 12.95 -7.69
CA ARG A 211 -2.51 13.25 -8.50
C ARG A 211 -3.27 11.96 -8.75
N ALA A 212 -4.53 11.92 -8.35
CA ALA A 212 -5.38 10.76 -8.57
C ALA A 212 -6.57 11.12 -9.45
N THR A 213 -6.74 10.40 -10.54
CA THR A 213 -8.03 10.36 -11.23
C THR A 213 -8.90 9.34 -10.50
N ALA A 214 -10.09 9.77 -10.07
CA ALA A 214 -10.99 8.93 -9.32
C ALA A 214 -12.45 9.11 -9.74
N THR A 215 -13.26 8.09 -9.47
CA THR A 215 -14.73 8.21 -9.43
C THR A 215 -15.19 8.08 -7.98
N SER A 216 -15.81 9.13 -7.44
CA SER A 216 -16.55 9.07 -6.19
C SER A 216 -17.97 8.59 -6.46
N ARG A 217 -18.35 7.46 -5.87
CA ARG A 217 -19.71 6.91 -5.89
C ARG A 217 -20.39 7.22 -4.57
N PHE A 218 -21.45 8.02 -4.60
CA PHE A 218 -22.25 8.37 -3.45
C PHE A 218 -23.56 7.58 -3.48
N THR A 219 -23.80 6.74 -2.47
CA THR A 219 -25.02 5.94 -2.33
C THR A 219 -25.81 6.42 -1.12
N ALA A 220 -27.05 6.86 -1.31
CA ALA A 220 -27.91 7.27 -0.20
C ALA A 220 -28.37 6.07 0.63
N LEU A 221 -28.02 6.03 1.92
CA LEU A 221 -28.37 4.94 2.84
C LEU A 221 -29.80 5.09 3.39
N ARG A 222 -30.32 6.31 3.37
CA ARG A 222 -31.68 6.72 3.72
C ARG A 222 -32.06 7.94 2.88
N ASP A 223 -33.32 8.35 2.94
CA ASP A 223 -33.75 9.60 2.31
C ASP A 223 -32.97 10.77 2.91
N ALA A 224 -32.29 11.52 2.04
CA ALA A 224 -31.39 12.62 2.37
C ALA A 224 -31.82 13.88 1.60
N PRO A 225 -32.95 14.52 1.99
CA PRO A 225 -33.48 15.70 1.31
C PRO A 225 -32.56 16.92 1.42
N HIS A 226 -31.66 16.93 2.41
CA HIS A 226 -30.68 17.99 2.65
C HIS A 226 -29.25 17.55 2.34
N CYS A 227 -29.08 16.49 1.55
CA CYS A 227 -27.78 16.03 1.12
C CYS A 227 -27.00 17.18 0.45
N PRO A 228 -25.75 17.46 0.85
CA PRO A 228 -24.94 18.52 0.25
C PRO A 228 -24.71 18.38 -1.26
N LEU A 229 -24.86 17.16 -1.79
CA LEU A 229 -24.74 16.84 -3.22
C LEU A 229 -26.04 17.02 -4.01
N GLY A 230 -27.13 17.39 -3.33
CA GLY A 230 -28.50 17.49 -3.84
C GLY A 230 -29.42 16.45 -3.19
N PRO A 231 -30.75 16.67 -3.15
CA PRO A 231 -31.69 15.72 -2.55
C PRO A 231 -31.57 14.32 -3.16
N MET A 232 -31.47 13.29 -2.31
CA MET A 232 -31.39 11.88 -2.72
C MET A 232 -32.37 11.03 -1.92
N ARG A 233 -33.04 10.08 -2.57
CA ARG A 233 -33.84 9.03 -1.91
C ARG A 233 -32.94 7.86 -1.54
N LYS A 234 -33.36 7.06 -0.56
CA LYS A 234 -32.67 5.82 -0.20
C LYS A 234 -32.43 4.95 -1.44
N GLY A 235 -31.18 4.54 -1.64
CA GLY A 235 -30.75 3.71 -2.77
C GLY A 235 -30.39 4.49 -4.04
N ASP A 236 -30.67 5.80 -4.12
CA ASP A 236 -30.18 6.62 -5.21
C ASP A 236 -28.65 6.66 -5.18
N VAL A 237 -28.04 6.71 -6.37
CA VAL A 237 -26.60 6.74 -6.56
C VAL A 237 -26.21 7.94 -7.42
N LEU A 238 -25.18 8.67 -6.98
CA LEU A 238 -24.52 9.72 -7.75
C LEU A 238 -23.07 9.28 -8.02
N LEU A 239 -22.66 9.29 -9.27
CA LEU A 239 -21.26 9.08 -9.65
C LEU A 239 -20.65 10.43 -10.04
N ALA A 240 -19.52 10.76 -9.45
CA ALA A 240 -18.78 11.99 -9.73
C ALA A 240 -17.33 11.66 -10.11
N PRO A 241 -16.98 11.77 -11.40
CA PRO A 241 -15.60 11.76 -11.84
C PRO A 241 -14.87 13.00 -11.28
N VAL A 242 -13.73 12.78 -10.63
CA VAL A 242 -12.93 13.82 -9.99
C VAL A 242 -11.44 13.63 -10.29
N ILE A 243 -10.71 14.74 -10.18
CA ILE A 243 -9.26 14.71 -9.99
C ILE A 243 -9.01 15.22 -8.57
N ALA A 244 -8.29 14.43 -7.79
CA ALA A 244 -7.85 14.79 -6.45
C ALA A 244 -6.34 15.01 -6.47
N ASP A 245 -5.94 16.24 -6.17
CA ASP A 245 -4.56 16.67 -6.05
C ASP A 245 -4.18 16.72 -4.57
N TYR A 246 -3.08 16.05 -4.22
CA TYR A 246 -2.58 15.91 -2.86
C TYR A 246 -1.16 16.46 -2.79
N THR A 247 -0.93 17.48 -1.96
CA THR A 247 0.43 17.90 -1.61
C THR A 247 0.94 17.08 -0.43
N LEU A 248 2.17 16.59 -0.55
CA LEU A 248 2.83 15.81 0.50
C LEU A 248 3.88 16.64 1.23
N ARG A 249 3.98 16.41 2.54
CA ARG A 249 5.09 16.85 3.39
C ARG A 249 5.52 15.68 4.25
N ASP A 250 6.79 15.29 4.13
CA ASP A 250 7.38 14.12 4.81
C ASP A 250 6.57 12.82 4.63
N GLY A 251 6.00 12.64 3.42
CA GLY A 251 5.18 11.47 3.07
C GLY A 251 3.80 11.44 3.73
N LEU A 252 3.29 12.58 4.20
CA LEU A 252 1.92 12.75 4.68
C LEU A 252 1.20 13.83 3.87
N ILE A 253 -0.11 13.72 3.75
CA ILE A 253 -0.93 14.69 3.02
C ILE A 253 -1.08 15.97 3.86
N CYS A 254 -0.65 17.11 3.32
CA CYS A 254 -0.80 18.42 3.95
C CYS A 254 -1.78 19.35 3.21
N ARG A 255 -2.12 19.03 1.95
CA ARG A 255 -3.17 19.73 1.21
C ARG A 255 -3.92 18.77 0.31
N ILE A 256 -5.24 18.95 0.20
CA ILE A 256 -6.12 18.22 -0.69
C ILE A 256 -6.96 19.22 -1.48
N GLU A 257 -6.96 19.09 -2.80
CA GLU A 257 -7.82 19.85 -3.69
C GLU A 257 -8.53 18.89 -4.63
N VAL A 258 -9.86 19.02 -4.70
CA VAL A 258 -10.67 18.14 -5.56
C VAL A 258 -11.37 18.98 -6.62
N THR A 259 -11.12 18.62 -7.88
CA THR A 259 -11.73 19.24 -9.05
C THR A 259 -12.59 18.25 -9.81
N ARG A 260 -13.57 18.75 -10.57
CA ARG A 260 -14.44 17.89 -11.39
C ARG A 260 -13.67 17.39 -12.61
N ASN A 261 -13.84 16.12 -12.95
CA ASN A 261 -13.22 15.49 -14.11
C ASN A 261 -14.26 14.94 -15.11
N GLY A 262 -15.31 15.72 -15.35
CA GLY A 262 -16.40 15.37 -16.26
C GLY A 262 -17.79 15.58 -15.67
N GLU A 263 -18.79 15.06 -16.37
CA GLU A 263 -20.18 15.12 -15.95
C GLU A 263 -20.49 14.10 -14.86
N ARG A 264 -21.35 14.50 -13.92
CA ARG A 264 -21.88 13.60 -12.91
C ARG A 264 -23.01 12.78 -13.53
N SER A 265 -23.14 11.52 -13.14
CA SER A 265 -24.28 10.69 -13.52
C SER A 265 -25.10 10.31 -12.29
N PHE A 266 -26.42 10.32 -12.46
CA PHE A 266 -27.38 10.00 -11.41
C PHE A 266 -28.14 8.74 -11.78
N ILE A 267 -28.20 7.79 -10.86
CA ILE A 267 -28.88 6.51 -11.02
C ILE A 267 -29.94 6.45 -9.91
N PRO A 268 -31.24 6.57 -10.23
CA PRO A 268 -32.28 6.49 -9.23
C PRO A 268 -32.38 5.07 -8.66
N ALA A 269 -32.78 4.95 -7.39
CA ALA A 269 -33.18 3.70 -6.78
C ALA A 269 -34.27 3.03 -7.63
N THR A 270 -34.10 1.73 -7.89
CA THR A 270 -35.15 0.91 -8.49
C THR A 270 -36.34 0.86 -7.52
N ALA A 271 -37.54 1.16 -8.03
CA ALA A 271 -38.79 1.16 -7.27
C ALA A 271 -39.13 -0.21 -6.67
#